data_AF-A0A2X1BAU1-F1
#
_entry.id   AF-A0A2X1BAU1-F1
#
_cell.length_a   1.000
_cell.length_b   1.000
_cell.length_c   1.000
_cell.angle_alpha   90.00
_cell.angle_beta   90.00
_cell.angle_gamma   90.00
#
_symmetry.space_group_name_H-M   'P 1'
#
loop_
_entity.id
_entity.type
_entity.pdbx_description
1 polymer ?
#
loop_
_entity_poly.entity_id
_entity_poly.type
_entity_poly.pdbx_seq_one_letter_code
_entity_poly.pdbx_strand_id
1 'polypeptide(L)'
;MALPKDNRVILLVGAGVAIVIAVVLALIFTGGGDKTPEAPPASKGGLVVNLAEAPTLEPTRELRCFVDGQFVGMATLAVCAQRNGLATDALDVGLDATGALAAAPTAAFAPPPQLPAVEMAETSPPAAVEQTPAPRPTPVVSGSPCLRHTGSDWRTLSPNMSLNACVQALYAGTCVGPGDAQYGRWGDMTLRLVPRRVEQSGDNARFRTLAEQDRNCQFPGMN
;
A
#
# COMPACT_ATOMS: atom_id res chain seq x y z
N MET A 1 50.84 -8.36 -86.41
CA MET A 1 49.54 -7.96 -85.84
C MET A 1 49.65 -8.09 -84.33
N ALA A 2 49.64 -7.00 -83.58
CA ALA A 2 49.71 -7.03 -82.12
C ALA A 2 48.81 -5.90 -81.56
N LEU A 3 47.79 -6.30 -80.79
CA LEU A 3 46.89 -5.42 -80.05
C LEU A 3 47.20 -5.58 -78.56
N PRO A 4 47.43 -4.47 -77.83
CA PRO A 4 47.08 -4.45 -76.41
C PRO A 4 46.39 -3.13 -76.04
N LYS A 5 45.06 -3.14 -75.94
CA LYS A 5 44.26 -1.99 -75.45
C LYS A 5 43.04 -2.39 -74.62
N ASP A 6 42.82 -3.68 -74.30
CA ASP A 6 41.53 -4.09 -73.70
C ASP A 6 41.54 -4.30 -72.18
N ASN A 7 42.68 -4.57 -71.54
CA ASN A 7 42.69 -4.81 -70.08
C ASN A 7 42.38 -3.56 -69.24
N ARG A 8 42.77 -2.36 -69.69
CA ARG A 8 42.45 -1.11 -68.99
C ARG A 8 40.98 -0.72 -69.14
N VAL A 9 40.37 -1.04 -70.29
CA VAL A 9 38.94 -0.81 -70.53
C VAL A 9 38.11 -1.77 -69.69
N ILE A 10 38.49 -3.04 -69.62
CA ILE A 10 37.82 -4.04 -68.77
C ILE A 10 37.93 -3.66 -67.28
N LEU A 11 39.09 -3.17 -66.83
CA LEU A 11 39.27 -2.70 -65.44
C LEU A 11 38.44 -1.44 -65.14
N LEU A 12 38.38 -0.47 -66.06
CA LEU A 12 37.59 0.76 -65.87
C LEU A 12 36.08 0.48 -65.88
N VAL A 13 35.61 -0.40 -66.77
CA VAL A 13 34.20 -0.81 -66.83
C VAL A 13 33.83 -1.63 -65.60
N GLY A 14 34.69 -2.57 -65.18
CA GLY A 14 34.48 -3.37 -63.97
C GLY A 14 34.42 -2.52 -62.69
N ALA A 15 35.31 -1.54 -62.55
CA ALA A 15 35.30 -0.62 -61.41
C ALA A 15 34.02 0.24 -61.37
N GLY A 16 33.57 0.73 -62.53
CA GLY A 16 32.33 1.49 -62.63
C GLY A 16 31.11 0.67 -62.21
N VAL A 17 31.01 -0.58 -62.66
CA VAL A 17 29.90 -1.48 -62.31
C VAL A 17 29.89 -1.79 -60.81
N ALA A 18 31.05 -2.05 -60.20
CA ALA A 18 31.15 -2.33 -58.77
C ALA A 18 30.67 -1.16 -57.89
N ILE A 19 31.01 0.08 -58.28
CA ILE A 19 30.58 1.28 -57.55
C ILE A 19 29.05 1.45 -57.63
N VAL A 20 28.46 1.24 -58.82
CA VAL A 20 27.01 1.34 -59.00
C VAL A 20 26.28 0.30 -58.16
N ILE A 21 26.77 -0.94 -58.11
CA ILE A 21 26.18 -1.99 -57.27
C ILE A 21 26.27 -1.63 -55.78
N ALA A 22 27.41 -1.10 -55.32
CA ALA A 22 27.59 -0.68 -53.93
C ALA A 22 26.62 0.46 -53.54
N VAL A 23 26.40 1.43 -54.43
CA VAL A 23 25.44 2.53 -54.20
C VAL A 23 24.00 2.01 -54.16
N VAL A 24 23.63 1.09 -55.05
CA VAL A 24 22.28 0.49 -55.06
C VAL A 24 22.04 -0.32 -53.79
N LEU A 25 23.01 -1.13 -53.36
CA LEU A 25 22.92 -1.88 -52.09
C LEU A 25 22.86 -0.92 -50.89
N ALA A 26 23.66 0.14 -50.88
CA ALA A 26 23.59 1.15 -49.82
C ALA A 26 22.21 1.81 -49.75
N LEU A 27 21.59 2.15 -50.88
CA LEU A 27 20.23 2.71 -50.90
C LEU A 27 19.17 1.72 -50.40
N ILE A 28 19.29 0.43 -50.77
CA ILE A 28 18.36 -0.61 -50.31
C ILE A 28 18.51 -0.86 -48.79
N PHE A 29 19.74 -0.89 -48.27
CA PHE A 29 19.98 -1.12 -46.83
C PHE A 29 19.77 0.14 -45.97
N THR A 30 19.87 1.34 -46.53
CA THR A 30 19.63 2.61 -45.81
C THR A 30 18.15 3.01 -45.81
N GLY A 31 17.32 2.44 -46.71
CA GLY A 31 15.88 2.71 -46.78
C GLY A 31 15.01 2.04 -45.71
N GLY A 32 15.59 1.21 -44.83
CA GLY A 32 14.86 0.48 -43.78
C GLY A 32 14.97 1.15 -42.42
N GLY A 33 14.50 2.40 -42.27
CA GLY A 33 14.85 3.20 -41.09
C GLY A 33 13.81 4.12 -40.49
N ASP A 34 12.61 4.32 -41.06
CA ASP A 34 11.55 5.08 -40.37
C ASP A 34 10.50 4.13 -39.83
N LYS A 35 10.87 3.42 -38.76
CA LYS A 35 9.86 3.08 -37.77
C LYS A 35 9.63 4.35 -36.98
N THR A 36 8.61 5.13 -37.37
CA THR A 36 7.95 6.05 -36.46
C THR A 36 7.84 5.34 -35.11
N PRO A 37 8.29 5.94 -33.99
CA PRO A 37 8.10 5.29 -32.71
C PRO A 37 6.59 5.25 -32.49
N GLU A 38 5.97 4.11 -32.81
CA GLU A 38 4.62 3.80 -32.36
C GLU A 38 4.70 3.94 -30.84
N ALA A 39 4.02 4.97 -30.32
CA ALA A 39 4.00 5.23 -28.90
C ALA A 39 3.54 3.94 -28.19
N PRO A 40 4.18 3.55 -27.07
CA PRO A 40 3.90 2.29 -26.41
C PRO A 40 2.40 2.13 -26.13
N PRO A 41 1.84 0.90 -26.21
CA PRO A 41 0.39 0.64 -26.20
C PRO A 41 -0.36 1.13 -24.93
N ALA A 42 0.35 1.63 -23.92
CA ALA A 42 -0.22 2.30 -22.76
C ALA A 42 -0.97 3.62 -23.11
N SER A 43 -0.69 4.24 -24.25
CA SER A 43 -1.27 5.53 -24.63
C SER A 43 -2.67 5.45 -25.28
N LYS A 44 -3.21 4.24 -25.53
CA LYS A 44 -4.57 4.07 -26.10
C LYS A 44 -5.59 3.47 -25.13
N GLY A 45 -5.21 3.25 -23.86
CA GLY A 45 -6.09 2.67 -22.84
C GLY A 45 -5.68 3.01 -21.41
N GLY A 46 -5.02 4.15 -21.21
CA GLY A 46 -4.64 4.63 -19.87
C GLY A 46 -5.83 5.24 -19.14
N LEU A 47 -5.95 4.92 -17.85
CA LEU A 47 -6.86 5.57 -16.92
C LEU A 47 -6.62 7.09 -16.95
N VAL A 48 -7.56 7.84 -17.53
CA VAL A 48 -7.52 9.30 -17.55
C VAL A 48 -7.91 9.80 -16.16
N VAL A 49 -6.91 10.17 -15.35
CA VAL A 49 -7.17 10.79 -14.06
C VAL A 49 -7.55 12.25 -14.30
N ASN A 50 -8.84 12.54 -14.22
CA ASN A 50 -9.31 13.93 -14.16
C ASN A 50 -9.02 14.45 -12.75
N LEU A 51 -7.89 15.14 -12.59
CA LEU A 51 -7.66 15.99 -11.43
C LEU A 51 -8.54 17.23 -11.62
N ALA A 52 -9.77 17.17 -11.12
CA ALA A 52 -10.54 18.37 -10.87
C ALA A 52 -9.93 19.08 -9.65
N GLU A 53 -9.62 20.36 -9.79
CA GLU A 53 -9.22 21.24 -8.70
C GLU A 53 -10.26 21.15 -7.57
N ALA A 54 -9.85 20.70 -6.38
CA ALA A 54 -10.77 20.61 -5.26
C ALA A 54 -11.16 22.03 -4.82
N PRO A 55 -12.46 22.34 -4.64
CA PRO A 55 -12.87 23.62 -4.10
C PRO A 55 -12.29 23.78 -2.70
N THR A 56 -11.80 24.99 -2.40
CA THR A 56 -11.26 25.32 -1.07
C THR A 56 -12.32 25.06 -0.01
N LEU A 57 -11.99 24.18 0.94
CA LEU A 57 -12.88 23.84 2.04
C LEU A 57 -12.88 24.98 3.06
N GLU A 58 -13.98 25.72 3.12
CA GLU A 58 -14.19 26.77 4.13
C GLU A 58 -14.36 26.15 5.53
N PRO A 59 -13.48 26.44 6.50
CA PRO A 59 -13.46 25.76 7.81
C PRO A 59 -14.71 25.99 8.66
N THR A 60 -15.39 27.11 8.44
CA THR A 60 -16.59 27.54 9.18
C THR A 60 -17.88 27.06 8.54
N ARG A 61 -17.83 26.45 7.34
CA ARG A 61 -19.02 25.97 6.66
C ARG A 61 -19.53 24.71 7.35
N GLU A 62 -20.83 24.70 7.65
CA GLU A 62 -21.48 23.49 8.15
C GLU A 62 -21.68 22.49 7.01
N LEU A 63 -21.23 21.27 7.25
CA LEU A 63 -21.27 20.14 6.33
C LEU A 63 -22.06 18.99 6.97
N ARG A 64 -22.57 18.09 6.14
CA ARG A 64 -23.24 16.88 6.63
C ARG A 64 -22.20 15.96 7.27
N CYS A 65 -22.34 15.70 8.55
CA CYS A 65 -21.43 14.84 9.30
C CYS A 65 -21.90 13.39 9.29
N PHE A 66 -21.00 12.49 8.94
CA PHE A 66 -21.21 11.06 8.99
C PHE A 66 -20.20 10.43 9.94
N VAL A 67 -20.65 9.54 10.82
CA VAL A 67 -19.82 8.76 11.75
C VAL A 67 -20.16 7.29 11.51
N ASP A 68 -19.16 6.45 11.23
CA ASP A 68 -19.35 5.04 10.83
C ASP A 68 -20.33 4.86 9.66
N GLY A 69 -20.35 5.83 8.74
CA GLY A 69 -21.26 5.85 7.58
C GLY A 69 -22.69 6.30 7.88
N GLN A 70 -23.03 6.66 9.13
CA GLN A 70 -24.36 7.14 9.52
C GLN A 70 -24.39 8.67 9.64
N PHE A 71 -25.45 9.31 9.13
CA PHE A 71 -25.62 10.76 9.23
C PHE A 71 -26.00 11.18 10.66
N VAL A 72 -25.19 12.04 11.28
CA VAL A 72 -25.38 12.48 12.68
C VAL A 72 -25.77 13.96 12.81
N GLY A 73 -25.88 14.69 11.69
CA GLY A 73 -26.29 16.09 11.66
C GLY A 73 -25.34 17.00 10.87
N MET A 74 -25.61 18.30 10.88
CA MET A 74 -24.72 19.31 10.30
C MET A 74 -23.68 19.73 11.34
N ALA A 75 -22.40 19.79 10.95
CA ALA A 75 -21.31 20.25 11.79
C ALA A 75 -20.17 20.83 10.94
N THR A 76 -19.29 21.62 11.54
CA THR A 76 -18.05 22.06 10.86
C THR A 76 -17.12 20.87 10.63
N LEU A 77 -16.18 21.03 9.68
CA LEU A 77 -15.24 19.98 9.31
C LEU A 77 -14.46 19.47 10.54
N ALA A 78 -13.98 20.39 11.38
CA ALA A 78 -13.21 20.04 12.57
C ALA A 78 -14.04 19.22 13.59
N VAL A 79 -15.29 19.63 13.85
CA VAL A 79 -16.17 18.92 14.78
C VAL A 79 -16.54 17.53 14.24
N CYS A 80 -16.77 17.42 12.93
CA CYS A 80 -17.09 16.13 12.34
C CYS A 80 -15.90 15.17 12.33
N ALA A 81 -14.71 15.65 11.99
CA ALA A 81 -13.46 14.89 12.05
C ALA A 81 -13.20 14.37 13.47
N GLN A 82 -13.36 15.23 14.48
CA GLN A 82 -13.21 14.84 15.88
C GLN A 82 -14.17 13.71 16.28
N ARG A 83 -15.43 13.75 15.83
CA ARG A 83 -16.42 12.68 16.08
C ARG A 83 -16.08 11.37 15.39
N ASN A 84 -15.33 11.43 14.29
CA ASN A 84 -14.78 10.26 13.62
C ASN A 84 -13.44 9.80 14.20
N GLY A 85 -12.98 10.40 15.32
CA GLY A 85 -11.69 10.08 15.93
C GLY A 85 -10.48 10.58 15.14
N LEU A 86 -10.69 11.48 14.16
CA LEU A 86 -9.63 12.12 13.41
C LEU A 86 -9.17 13.37 14.18
N ALA A 87 -7.96 13.32 14.74
CA ALA A 87 -7.35 14.47 15.37
C ALA A 87 -7.08 15.56 14.31
N THR A 88 -7.81 16.67 14.39
CA THR A 88 -7.74 17.76 13.39
C THR A 88 -6.46 18.57 13.47
N ASP A 89 -5.70 18.45 14.56
CA ASP A 89 -4.55 19.30 14.87
C ASP A 89 -3.20 18.60 14.64
N ALA A 90 -3.22 17.37 14.12
CA ALA A 90 -2.02 16.65 13.69
C ALA A 90 -2.38 15.68 12.56
N LEU A 91 -2.63 16.24 11.37
CA LEU A 91 -2.39 15.48 10.15
C LEU A 91 -0.89 15.19 10.08
N ASP A 92 -0.45 14.11 10.73
CA ASP A 92 0.88 13.52 10.55
C ASP A 92 0.93 12.77 9.21
N VAL A 93 0.63 13.48 8.13
CA VAL A 93 1.06 13.16 6.78
C VAL A 93 2.12 14.19 6.47
N GLY A 94 3.38 13.75 6.38
CA GLY A 94 4.55 14.63 6.23
C GLY A 94 4.37 15.65 5.10
N LEU A 95 3.86 16.82 5.45
CA LEU A 95 4.15 18.07 4.79
C LEU A 95 5.47 18.51 5.40
N ASP A 96 6.52 18.50 4.59
CA ASP A 96 7.69 19.29 4.92
C ASP A 96 7.30 20.78 5.05
N ALA A 97 8.19 21.61 5.59
CA ALA A 97 7.94 23.05 5.77
C ALA A 97 7.65 23.80 4.44
N THR A 98 7.72 23.10 3.28
CA THR A 98 7.40 23.61 1.95
C THR A 98 6.02 23.17 1.42
N GLY A 99 5.28 22.33 2.14
CA GLY A 99 3.88 22.02 1.84
C GLY A 99 3.65 20.98 0.73
N ALA A 100 4.62 20.11 0.44
CA ALA A 100 4.46 19.07 -0.58
C ALA A 100 4.09 17.71 0.03
N LEU A 101 3.08 17.05 -0.55
CA LEU A 101 2.61 15.72 -0.16
C LEU A 101 3.54 14.61 -0.67
N ALA A 102 4.17 13.86 0.23
CA ALA A 102 4.87 12.61 -0.10
C ALA A 102 4.03 11.40 0.32
N ALA A 103 3.04 11.02 -0.49
CA ALA A 103 2.28 9.77 -0.31
C ALA A 103 2.57 8.79 -1.47
N ALA A 104 2.89 7.54 -1.12
CA ALA A 104 3.17 6.45 -2.06
C ALA A 104 1.90 5.98 -2.82
N PRO A 105 2.02 5.45 -4.06
CA PRO A 105 0.92 5.37 -5.02
C PRO A 105 0.08 4.08 -4.97
N THR A 106 -0.25 3.56 -3.78
CA THR A 106 -1.07 2.32 -3.69
C THR A 106 -2.18 2.42 -2.65
N ALA A 107 -3.17 3.28 -2.92
CA ALA A 107 -4.52 3.10 -2.40
C ALA A 107 -5.36 2.43 -3.51
N ALA A 108 -5.81 1.20 -3.26
CA ALA A 108 -6.62 0.43 -4.18
C ALA A 108 -8.02 1.07 -4.31
N PHE A 109 -8.31 1.66 -5.46
CA PHE A 109 -9.64 2.14 -5.84
C PHE A 109 -10.41 1.04 -6.58
N ALA A 110 -10.89 0.04 -5.85
CA ALA A 110 -11.96 -0.80 -6.36
C ALA A 110 -13.31 -0.12 -6.02
N PRO A 111 -14.22 0.09 -6.99
CA PRO A 111 -15.55 0.60 -6.67
C PRO A 111 -16.33 -0.46 -5.88
N PRO A 112 -17.12 -0.07 -4.87
CA PRO A 112 -18.00 -1.01 -4.19
C PRO A 112 -19.05 -1.54 -5.18
N PRO A 113 -19.38 -2.85 -5.15
CA PRO A 113 -20.45 -3.41 -5.97
C PRO A 113 -21.81 -2.78 -5.60
N GLN A 114 -22.64 -2.53 -6.62
CA GLN A 114 -23.98 -1.99 -6.44
C GLN A 114 -24.92 -3.08 -5.92
N LEU A 115 -25.56 -2.82 -4.79
CA LEU A 115 -26.59 -3.68 -4.21
C LEU A 115 -27.91 -3.56 -5.00
N PRO A 116 -28.65 -4.65 -5.26
CA PRO A 116 -29.98 -4.58 -5.85
C PRO A 116 -30.95 -3.86 -4.91
N ALA A 117 -31.87 -3.08 -5.48
CA ALA A 117 -32.91 -2.39 -4.74
C ALA A 117 -33.83 -3.40 -4.02
N VAL A 118 -33.87 -3.33 -2.70
CA VAL A 118 -34.85 -4.04 -1.89
C VAL A 118 -36.12 -3.19 -1.88
N GLU A 119 -37.17 -3.72 -2.50
CA GLU A 119 -38.53 -3.19 -2.38
C GLU A 119 -38.92 -3.22 -0.89
N MET A 120 -39.23 -2.05 -0.33
CA MET A 120 -39.60 -1.93 1.08
C MET A 120 -40.96 -2.60 1.28
N ALA A 121 -40.94 -3.81 1.82
CA ALA A 121 -42.15 -4.47 2.28
C ALA A 121 -42.68 -3.77 3.54
N GLU A 122 -43.93 -3.35 3.48
CA GLU A 122 -44.69 -2.81 4.59
C GLU A 122 -44.74 -3.82 5.74
N THR A 123 -44.37 -3.38 6.95
CA THR A 123 -44.38 -4.19 8.16
C THR A 123 -45.82 -4.55 8.54
N SER A 124 -46.16 -5.84 8.54
CA SER A 124 -47.35 -6.36 9.21
C SER A 124 -47.03 -6.69 10.69
N PRO A 125 -48.02 -6.60 11.62
CA PRO A 125 -47.80 -6.78 13.06
C PRO A 125 -47.45 -8.24 13.43
N PRO A 126 -46.92 -8.48 14.64
CA PRO A 126 -46.16 -9.68 14.96
C PRO A 126 -47.06 -10.90 15.17
N ALA A 127 -46.66 -12.04 14.61
CA ALA A 127 -47.16 -13.35 14.99
C ALA A 127 -46.09 -14.13 15.76
N ALA A 128 -46.56 -14.77 16.83
CA ALA A 128 -45.96 -15.73 17.77
C ALA A 128 -44.50 -16.17 17.62
N VAL A 129 -43.82 -16.17 18.78
CA VAL A 129 -42.47 -16.67 19.06
C VAL A 129 -42.32 -18.14 18.68
N GLU A 130 -41.41 -18.44 17.75
CA GLU A 130 -40.83 -19.76 17.57
C GLU A 130 -39.32 -19.66 17.85
N GLN A 131 -38.79 -20.54 18.70
CA GLN A 131 -37.45 -20.43 19.27
C GLN A 131 -36.38 -20.67 18.21
N THR A 132 -35.68 -19.62 17.79
CA THR A 132 -34.48 -19.72 16.95
C THR A 132 -33.36 -20.48 17.69
N PRO A 133 -32.66 -21.43 17.05
CA PRO A 133 -31.53 -22.13 17.65
C PRO A 133 -30.40 -21.16 18.04
N ALA A 134 -29.75 -21.43 19.17
CA ALA A 134 -28.66 -20.62 19.72
C ALA A 134 -27.55 -20.30 18.68
N PRO A 135 -26.95 -19.09 18.73
CA PRO A 135 -25.86 -18.73 17.85
C PRO A 135 -24.67 -19.68 18.04
N ARG A 136 -24.18 -20.19 16.91
CA ARG A 136 -23.01 -21.07 16.82
C ARG A 136 -21.79 -20.31 17.40
N PRO A 137 -20.95 -20.92 18.25
CA PRO A 137 -19.78 -20.25 18.79
C PRO A 137 -18.84 -19.82 17.66
N THR A 138 -18.38 -18.58 17.71
CA THR A 138 -17.30 -18.08 16.85
C THR A 138 -16.05 -18.93 17.03
N PRO A 139 -15.27 -19.21 15.96
CA PRO A 139 -14.06 -20.00 16.09
C PRO A 139 -13.09 -19.32 17.05
N VAL A 140 -12.64 -20.07 18.04
CA VAL A 140 -11.60 -19.66 18.99
C VAL A 140 -10.36 -19.33 18.17
N VAL A 141 -9.85 -18.10 18.25
CA VAL A 141 -8.60 -17.72 17.58
C VAL A 141 -7.50 -18.62 18.15
N SER A 142 -7.01 -19.54 17.33
CA SER A 142 -5.83 -20.36 17.66
C SER A 142 -4.67 -19.40 17.91
N GLY A 143 -4.19 -19.35 19.14
CA GLY A 143 -3.02 -18.56 19.50
C GLY A 143 -1.73 -19.24 19.05
N SER A 144 -0.65 -18.46 19.09
CA SER A 144 0.70 -18.90 18.74
C SER A 144 1.58 -18.98 19.99
N PRO A 145 2.72 -19.71 19.93
CA PRO A 145 3.65 -19.73 21.04
C PRO A 145 4.25 -18.34 21.28
N CYS A 146 4.23 -17.90 22.54
CA CYS A 146 4.82 -16.65 22.99
C CYS A 146 6.16 -16.95 23.68
N LEU A 147 7.25 -16.36 23.20
CA LEU A 147 8.58 -16.55 23.74
C LEU A 147 9.22 -15.22 24.15
N ARG A 148 9.96 -15.24 25.27
CA ARG A 148 10.80 -14.12 25.74
C ARG A 148 12.26 -14.41 25.41
N HIS A 149 12.98 -13.41 24.91
CA HIS A 149 14.43 -13.49 24.78
C HIS A 149 15.09 -13.16 26.13
N THR A 150 15.92 -14.06 26.65
CA THR A 150 16.65 -13.85 27.90
C THR A 150 18.11 -14.28 27.75
N GLY A 151 19.04 -13.34 27.84
CA GLY A 151 20.46 -13.61 27.57
C GLY A 151 20.67 -13.96 26.10
N SER A 152 20.96 -15.23 25.81
CA SER A 152 21.13 -15.78 24.47
C SER A 152 20.06 -16.81 24.07
N ASP A 153 19.07 -17.05 24.94
CA ASP A 153 18.08 -18.11 24.76
C ASP A 153 16.65 -17.58 24.65
N TRP A 154 15.79 -18.39 24.03
CA TRP A 154 14.35 -18.16 23.96
C TRP A 154 13.63 -19.01 25.00
N ARG A 155 12.85 -18.37 25.87
CA ARG A 155 12.03 -19.05 26.87
C ARG A 155 10.55 -18.93 26.51
N THR A 156 9.88 -20.08 26.36
CA THR A 156 8.44 -20.13 26.13
C THR A 156 7.68 -19.67 27.37
N LEU A 157 6.82 -18.66 27.21
CA LEU A 157 5.89 -18.20 28.25
C LEU A 157 4.56 -18.95 28.19
N SER A 158 4.04 -19.15 26.97
CA SER A 158 2.85 -19.95 26.71
C SER A 158 2.93 -20.55 25.31
N PRO A 159 2.50 -21.81 25.10
CA PRO A 159 2.48 -22.42 23.78
C PRO A 159 1.32 -21.91 22.90
N ASN A 160 0.29 -21.29 23.49
CA ASN A 160 -0.90 -20.86 22.78
C ASN A 160 -1.43 -19.57 23.42
N MET A 161 -1.19 -18.44 22.77
CA MET A 161 -1.64 -17.12 23.23
C MET A 161 -1.98 -16.22 22.05
N SER A 162 -2.91 -15.28 22.22
CA SER A 162 -3.14 -14.21 21.22
C SER A 162 -1.93 -13.26 21.18
N LEU A 163 -1.79 -12.52 20.07
CA LEU A 163 -0.70 -11.55 19.90
C LEU A 163 -0.73 -10.49 21.01
N ASN A 164 -1.89 -9.89 21.26
CA ASN A 164 -2.06 -8.85 22.27
C ASN A 164 -1.68 -9.36 23.67
N ALA A 165 -2.17 -10.54 24.05
CA ALA A 165 -1.82 -11.13 25.34
C ALA A 165 -0.31 -11.44 25.45
N CYS A 166 0.35 -11.83 24.36
CA CYS A 166 1.79 -12.06 24.35
C CYS A 166 2.57 -10.76 24.57
N VAL A 167 2.16 -9.67 23.91
CA VAL A 167 2.75 -8.34 24.11
C VAL A 167 2.59 -7.87 25.56
N GLN A 168 1.40 -8.02 26.13
CA GLN A 168 1.13 -7.69 27.53
C GLN A 168 2.01 -8.53 28.48
N ALA A 169 2.06 -9.85 28.29
CA ALA A 169 2.87 -10.75 29.12
C ALA A 169 4.39 -10.50 29.02
N LEU A 170 4.85 -10.03 27.86
CA LEU A 170 6.26 -9.71 27.63
C LEU A 170 6.67 -8.36 28.21
N TYR A 171 5.86 -7.33 28.00
CA TYR A 171 6.33 -5.94 28.09
C TYR A 171 5.50 -5.03 29.00
N ALA A 172 4.33 -5.44 29.48
CA ALA A 172 3.54 -4.61 30.39
C ALA A 172 4.34 -4.29 31.67
N GLY A 173 4.34 -3.01 32.07
CA GLY A 173 5.08 -2.53 33.23
C GLY A 173 6.60 -2.41 33.02
N THR A 174 7.11 -2.69 31.82
CA THR A 174 8.55 -2.58 31.52
C THR A 174 8.80 -1.44 30.55
N CYS A 175 9.55 -0.43 30.98
CA CYS A 175 10.03 0.64 30.10
C CYS A 175 11.48 0.40 29.71
N VAL A 176 11.84 0.74 28.47
CA VAL A 176 13.22 0.69 27.96
C VAL A 176 13.72 2.09 27.63
N GLY A 177 15.00 2.34 27.88
CA GLY A 177 15.66 3.61 27.59
C GLY A 177 16.10 3.75 26.13
N PRO A 178 16.51 4.95 25.70
CA PRO A 178 17.09 5.16 24.38
C PRO A 178 18.31 4.25 24.16
N GLY A 179 18.33 3.51 23.05
CA GLY A 179 19.40 2.56 22.73
C GLY A 179 19.18 1.15 23.27
N ASP A 180 18.25 0.96 24.20
CA ASP A 180 17.86 -0.37 24.68
C ASP A 180 16.70 -0.94 23.86
N ALA A 181 16.67 -2.27 23.77
CA ALA A 181 15.55 -3.00 23.21
C ALA A 181 15.36 -4.34 23.94
N GLN A 182 14.11 -4.71 24.19
CA GLN A 182 13.77 -6.07 24.62
C GLN A 182 13.09 -6.82 23.47
N TYR A 183 13.33 -8.13 23.41
CA TYR A 183 12.89 -8.96 22.31
C TYR A 183 12.02 -10.12 22.78
N GLY A 184 11.09 -10.49 21.92
CA GLY A 184 10.05 -11.49 22.11
C GLY A 184 9.68 -12.11 20.78
N ARG A 185 8.99 -13.25 20.81
CA ARG A 185 8.39 -13.85 19.61
C ARG A 185 6.96 -14.26 19.87
N TRP A 186 6.14 -14.11 18.84
CA TRP A 186 4.80 -14.65 18.78
C TRP A 186 4.68 -15.49 17.50
N GLY A 187 4.73 -16.81 17.64
CA GLY A 187 4.91 -17.72 16.51
C GLY A 187 6.20 -17.37 15.76
N ASP A 188 6.05 -17.05 14.48
CA ASP A 188 7.17 -16.65 13.62
C ASP A 188 7.50 -15.15 13.69
N MET A 189 6.59 -14.34 14.23
CA MET A 189 6.78 -12.89 14.34
C MET A 189 7.73 -12.54 15.48
N THR A 190 8.69 -11.68 15.19
CA THR A 190 9.55 -11.07 16.20
C THR A 190 8.91 -9.79 16.71
N LEU A 191 8.85 -9.67 18.03
CA LEU A 191 8.37 -8.50 18.75
C LEU A 191 9.56 -7.80 19.39
N ARG A 192 9.63 -6.49 19.26
CA ARG A 192 10.67 -5.67 19.88
C ARG A 192 10.06 -4.51 20.64
N LEU A 193 10.32 -4.43 21.94
CA LEU A 193 10.03 -3.25 22.74
C LEU A 193 11.18 -2.25 22.56
N VAL A 194 10.86 -1.07 22.05
CA VAL A 194 11.73 0.10 21.95
C VAL A 194 11.10 1.24 22.76
N PRO A 195 11.79 2.39 22.97
CA PRO A 195 11.21 3.46 23.77
C PRO A 195 9.81 3.85 23.29
N ARG A 196 8.84 3.70 24.21
CA ARG A 196 7.44 4.08 24.05
C ARG A 196 6.62 3.31 23.01
N ARG A 197 7.12 2.18 22.48
CA ARG A 197 6.31 1.36 21.56
C ARG A 197 6.83 -0.07 21.42
N VAL A 198 5.94 -0.97 21.03
CA VAL A 198 6.27 -2.31 20.57
C VAL A 198 6.17 -2.35 19.07
N GLU A 199 7.19 -2.90 18.44
CA GLU A 199 7.26 -3.11 17.00
C GLU A 199 7.22 -4.61 16.69
N GLN A 200 6.68 -4.97 15.53
CA GLN A 200 6.64 -6.32 15.01
C GLN A 200 7.40 -6.44 13.69
N SER A 201 7.98 -7.61 13.45
CA SER A 201 8.66 -7.95 12.20
C SER A 201 8.49 -9.43 11.88
N GLY A 202 8.14 -9.74 10.64
CA GLY A 202 8.12 -11.12 10.14
C GLY A 202 9.45 -11.57 9.54
N ASP A 203 10.34 -10.63 9.21
CA ASP A 203 11.61 -10.88 8.49
C ASP A 203 12.86 -10.51 9.32
N ASN A 204 12.68 -10.04 10.56
CA ASN A 204 13.73 -9.50 11.44
C ASN A 204 14.52 -8.31 10.87
N ALA A 205 14.05 -7.70 9.79
CA ALA A 205 14.71 -6.57 9.14
C ALA A 205 13.83 -5.32 9.11
N ARG A 206 12.53 -5.51 8.84
CA ARG A 206 11.54 -4.45 8.74
C ARG A 206 10.62 -4.51 9.95
N PHE A 207 10.77 -3.52 10.83
CA PHE A 207 9.95 -3.37 12.02
C PHE A 207 8.86 -2.34 11.78
N ARG A 208 7.62 -2.70 12.13
CA ARG A 208 6.45 -1.80 12.09
C ARG A 208 5.89 -1.65 13.49
N THR A 209 5.47 -0.44 13.85
CA THR A 209 4.79 -0.19 15.12
C THR A 209 3.54 -1.05 15.20
N LEU A 210 3.47 -1.91 16.21
CA LEU A 210 2.28 -2.68 16.56
C LEU A 210 1.41 -1.89 17.53
N ALA A 211 2.03 -1.29 18.54
CA ALA A 211 1.30 -0.49 19.52
C ALA A 211 2.22 0.49 20.26
N GLU A 212 1.62 1.58 20.72
CA GLU A 212 2.29 2.56 21.56
C GLU A 212 2.17 2.19 23.05
N GLN A 213 3.25 2.47 23.77
CA GLN A 213 3.34 2.30 25.20
C GLN A 213 3.18 3.67 25.87
N ASP A 214 2.31 3.78 26.87
CA ASP A 214 2.07 5.02 27.62
C ASP A 214 3.22 5.36 28.58
N ARG A 215 3.06 6.41 29.41
CA ARG A 215 4.10 6.81 30.39
C ARG A 215 4.23 5.85 31.57
N ASN A 216 3.25 4.99 31.79
CA ASN A 216 3.22 3.99 32.85
C ASN A 216 3.70 2.60 32.36
N CYS A 217 4.34 2.57 31.19
CA CYS A 217 4.81 1.36 30.53
C CYS A 217 3.67 0.36 30.20
N GLN A 218 2.45 0.87 29.96
CA GLN A 218 1.27 0.08 29.63
C GLN A 218 0.85 0.27 28.16
N PHE A 219 -0.02 -0.62 27.68
CA PHE A 219 -0.55 -0.59 26.32
C PHE A 219 -2.07 -0.42 26.32
N PRO A 220 -2.59 0.81 26.56
CA PRO A 220 -4.03 1.04 26.72
C PRO A 220 -4.87 0.74 25.46
N GLY A 221 -4.23 0.70 24.28
CA GLY A 221 -4.89 0.35 23.01
C GLY A 221 -4.94 -1.16 22.69
N MET A 222 -4.43 -2.03 23.56
CA MET A 222 -4.33 -3.49 23.32
C MET A 222 -5.12 -4.32 24.36
N ASN A 223 -6.43 -4.06 24.45
CA ASN A 223 -7.38 -4.88 25.22
C ASN A 223 -8.04 -5.96 24.34
#